data_AF-W2ESN1-F1
#
_entry.id   AF-W2ESN1-F1
#
_cell.length_a   1.000
_cell.length_b   1.000
_cell.length_c   1.000
_cell.angle_alpha   90.00
_cell.angle_beta   90.00
_cell.angle_gamma   90.00
#
_symmetry.space_group_name_H-M   'P 1'
#
loop_
_entity.id
_entity.type
_entity.pdbx_description
1 polymer ?
#
loop_
_entity_poly.entity_id
_entity_poly.type
_entity_poly.pdbx_seq_one_letter_code
_entity_poly.pdbx_strand_id
1 'polypeptide(L)'
;MLESQRERVPLNDGGELDTALAFLSFARSCVLKKVDGLDEEQVRRRLVVSDTTLLGLVQHLTDAERYWFGYTLAGDPRYADVDFGMQVAPDRGADQVIADYRAAIAESDAHIRAADGLDVRTSHPVADQPLTLRWVLAHMTSETVRHAGHADILRELIDGVTGR
;
A
#
# COMPACT_ATOMS: atom_id res chain seq x y z
N MET A 1 19.70 20.10 6.84
CA MET A 1 18.39 19.55 6.46
C MET A 1 18.67 18.54 5.36
N LEU A 2 18.60 17.24 5.68
CA LEU A 2 18.77 16.18 4.68
C LEU A 2 17.62 16.27 3.67
N GLU A 3 17.92 15.95 2.41
CA GLU A 3 17.06 16.12 1.24
C GLU A 3 15.61 15.64 1.47
N SER A 4 14.64 16.42 0.96
CA SER A 4 13.23 16.01 1.03
C SER A 4 13.00 14.82 0.12
N GLN A 5 12.39 13.75 0.63
CA GLN A 5 11.90 12.66 -0.19
C GLN A 5 10.67 13.05 -1.05
N ARG A 6 10.33 14.34 -1.15
CA ARG A 6 9.20 14.85 -1.90
C ARG A 6 9.34 14.56 -3.39
N GLU A 7 8.33 13.91 -3.95
CA GLU A 7 8.19 13.69 -5.39
C GLU A 7 7.12 14.61 -5.96
N ARG A 8 7.25 14.93 -7.25
CA ARG A 8 6.23 15.68 -7.96
C ARG A 8 4.99 14.79 -8.10
N VAL A 9 3.82 15.35 -7.83
CA VAL A 9 2.54 14.68 -8.08
C VAL A 9 2.44 14.25 -9.55
N PRO A 10 1.78 13.10 -9.84
CA PRO A 10 1.59 12.63 -11.20
C PRO A 10 0.73 13.61 -12.02
N LEU A 11 1.01 13.69 -13.33
CA LEU A 11 0.30 14.54 -14.28
C LEU A 11 -0.36 13.73 -15.41
N ASN A 12 -0.77 12.50 -15.12
CA ASN A 12 -1.42 11.64 -16.11
C ASN A 12 -2.94 11.86 -16.10
N ASP A 13 -3.48 12.38 -17.20
CA ASP A 13 -4.90 12.67 -17.43
C ASP A 13 -5.47 11.91 -18.64
N GLY A 14 -4.82 10.82 -19.09
CA GLY A 14 -5.22 10.01 -20.25
C GLY A 14 -6.61 9.37 -20.17
N GLY A 15 -7.21 9.38 -18.98
CA GLY A 15 -8.54 8.89 -18.68
C GLY A 15 -8.70 8.72 -17.19
N GLU A 16 -9.90 8.36 -16.75
CA GLU A 16 -10.17 8.24 -15.30
C GLU A 16 -9.39 7.10 -14.67
N LEU A 17 -9.27 5.94 -15.35
CA LEU A 17 -8.49 4.81 -14.86
C LEU A 17 -7.00 5.16 -14.79
N ASP A 18 -6.46 5.79 -15.83
CA ASP A 18 -5.05 6.21 -15.88
C ASP A 18 -4.72 7.21 -14.79
N THR A 19 -5.62 8.18 -14.55
CA THR A 19 -5.49 9.15 -13.47
C THR A 19 -5.47 8.43 -12.11
N ALA A 20 -6.47 7.57 -11.85
CA ALA A 20 -6.58 6.85 -10.57
C ALA A 20 -5.36 5.95 -10.30
N LEU A 21 -4.91 5.20 -11.32
CA LEU A 21 -3.73 4.35 -11.24
C LEU A 21 -2.45 5.15 -10.99
N ALA A 22 -2.31 6.32 -11.61
CA ALA A 22 -1.14 7.18 -11.41
C ALA A 22 -1.06 7.66 -9.95
N PHE A 23 -2.18 8.08 -9.36
CA PHE A 23 -2.22 8.49 -7.95
C PHE A 23 -2.03 7.33 -6.97
N LEU A 24 -2.61 6.16 -7.23
CA LEU A 24 -2.37 4.97 -6.42
C LEU A 24 -0.90 4.54 -6.47
N SER A 25 -0.30 4.52 -7.67
CA SER A 25 1.11 4.20 -7.88
C SER A 25 2.04 5.18 -7.16
N PHE A 26 1.70 6.48 -7.19
CA PHE A 26 2.41 7.51 -6.45
C PHE A 26 2.31 7.29 -4.92
N ALA A 27 1.14 6.98 -4.39
CA ALA A 27 0.99 6.68 -2.96
C ALA A 27 1.82 5.45 -2.54
N ARG A 28 1.80 4.38 -3.36
CA ARG A 28 2.62 3.18 -3.14
C ARG A 28 4.12 3.49 -3.15
N SER A 29 4.59 4.32 -4.09
CA SER A 29 6.00 4.72 -4.16
C SER A 29 6.41 5.54 -2.94
N CYS A 30 5.54 6.44 -2.46
CA CYS A 30 5.80 7.21 -1.25
C CYS A 30 6.07 6.29 -0.05
N VAL A 31 5.28 5.23 0.16
CA VAL A 31 5.50 4.25 1.24
C VAL A 31 6.85 3.53 1.08
N LEU A 32 7.13 2.98 -0.11
CA LEU A 32 8.38 2.26 -0.38
C LEU A 32 9.62 3.13 -0.14
N LYS A 33 9.53 4.42 -0.44
CA LYS A 33 10.61 5.37 -0.21
C LYS A 33 10.91 5.60 1.28
N LYS A 34 9.91 5.43 2.17
CA LYS A 34 10.12 5.60 3.62
C LYS A 34 10.95 4.49 4.24
N VAL A 35 11.01 3.32 3.63
CA VAL A 35 11.86 2.20 4.09
C VAL A 35 13.21 2.14 3.37
N ASP A 36 13.42 2.95 2.33
CA ASP A 36 14.65 2.94 1.57
C ASP A 36 15.86 3.39 2.39
N GLY A 37 16.96 2.66 2.27
CA GLY A 37 18.22 2.89 2.98
C GLY A 37 18.19 2.67 4.50
N LEU A 38 17.11 2.12 5.06
CA LEU A 38 17.03 1.76 6.48
C LEU A 38 17.44 0.31 6.71
N ASP A 39 18.06 0.05 7.86
CA ASP A 39 18.37 -1.31 8.30
C ASP A 39 17.17 -1.99 9.01
N GLU A 40 17.34 -3.28 9.32
CA GLU A 40 16.33 -4.13 9.96
C GLU A 40 15.86 -3.58 11.32
N GLU A 41 16.78 -3.02 12.12
CA GLU A 41 16.45 -2.45 13.43
C GLU A 41 15.60 -1.18 13.28
N GLN A 42 15.99 -0.32 12.35
CA GLN A 42 15.33 0.95 12.07
C GLN A 42 13.90 0.75 11.58
N VAL A 43 13.66 -0.13 10.60
CA VAL A 43 12.30 -0.34 10.05
C VAL A 43 11.35 -1.01 11.05
N ARG A 44 11.88 -1.76 12.02
CA ARG A 44 11.11 -2.41 13.09
C ARG A 44 10.95 -1.56 14.34
N ARG A 45 11.56 -0.38 14.39
CA ARG A 45 11.56 0.43 15.61
C ARG A 45 10.14 0.91 15.94
N ARG A 46 9.68 0.59 17.15
CA ARG A 46 8.46 1.16 17.73
C ARG A 46 8.75 2.57 18.24
N LEU A 47 8.09 3.55 17.66
CA LEU A 47 8.27 4.97 18.01
C LEU A 47 7.00 5.64 18.53
N VAL A 48 5.88 4.91 18.52
CA VAL A 48 4.57 5.38 18.96
C VAL A 48 3.88 4.34 19.86
N VAL A 49 2.94 4.81 20.67
CA VAL A 49 2.22 3.96 21.65
C VAL A 49 1.36 2.88 20.99
N SER A 50 0.94 3.06 19.74
CA SER A 50 0.12 2.11 18.98
C SER A 50 0.88 0.87 18.48
N ASP A 51 2.17 0.72 18.81
CA ASP A 51 3.04 -0.36 18.29
C ASP A 51 3.30 -0.30 16.78
N THR A 52 2.90 0.78 16.10
CA THR A 52 3.12 0.95 14.66
C THR A 52 4.61 1.14 14.33
N THR A 53 5.09 0.39 13.34
CA THR A 53 6.46 0.44 12.80
C THR A 53 6.41 0.66 11.29
N LEU A 54 7.51 1.10 10.67
CA LEU A 54 7.56 1.25 9.21
C LEU A 54 7.33 -0.09 8.50
N LEU A 55 7.98 -1.16 8.99
CA LEU A 55 7.84 -2.48 8.40
C LEU A 55 6.42 -3.03 8.58
N GLY A 56 5.79 -2.76 9.71
CA GLY A 56 4.38 -3.12 9.97
C GLY A 56 3.40 -2.42 9.02
N LEU A 57 3.66 -1.17 8.65
CA LEU A 57 2.85 -0.47 7.65
C LEU A 57 2.99 -1.11 6.26
N VAL A 58 4.20 -1.52 5.87
CA VAL A 58 4.44 -2.22 4.59
C VAL A 58 3.75 -3.58 4.57
N GLN A 59 3.83 -4.35 5.66
CA GLN A 59 3.12 -5.62 5.80
C GLN A 59 1.61 -5.44 5.66
N HIS A 60 1.03 -4.51 6.42
CA HIS A 60 -0.41 -4.22 6.35
C HIS A 60 -0.87 -3.85 4.94
N LEU A 61 -0.13 -2.97 4.25
CA LEU A 61 -0.47 -2.59 2.87
C LEU A 61 -0.29 -3.75 1.88
N THR A 62 0.66 -4.66 2.13
CA THR A 62 0.80 -5.89 1.33
C THR A 62 -0.45 -6.75 1.40
N ASP A 63 -0.97 -6.94 2.61
CA ASP A 63 -2.18 -7.74 2.83
C ASP A 63 -3.42 -7.02 2.31
N ALA A 64 -3.48 -5.69 2.43
CA ALA A 64 -4.55 -4.88 1.84
C ALA A 64 -4.60 -4.97 0.31
N GLU A 65 -3.45 -4.91 -0.38
CA GLU A 65 -3.36 -5.10 -1.84
C GLU A 65 -3.94 -6.47 -2.25
N ARG A 66 -3.45 -7.54 -1.60
CA ARG A 66 -3.89 -8.92 -1.83
C ARG A 66 -5.38 -9.12 -1.59
N TYR A 67 -5.91 -8.55 -0.51
CA TYR A 67 -7.32 -8.68 -0.18
C TYR A 67 -8.23 -7.87 -1.11
N TRP A 68 -7.92 -6.60 -1.37
CA TRP A 68 -8.85 -5.74 -2.09
C TRP A 68 -8.83 -6.00 -3.60
N PHE A 69 -7.65 -6.17 -4.20
CA PHE A 69 -7.55 -6.42 -5.65
C PHE A 69 -7.56 -7.92 -5.98
N GLY A 70 -6.90 -8.75 -5.17
CA GLY A 70 -6.86 -10.19 -5.40
C GLY A 70 -8.15 -10.90 -4.99
N TYR A 71 -8.50 -10.86 -3.70
CA TYR A 71 -9.72 -11.53 -3.23
C TYR A 71 -10.99 -10.77 -3.61
N THR A 72 -11.17 -9.55 -3.13
CA THR A 72 -12.44 -8.83 -3.24
C THR A 72 -12.81 -8.53 -4.68
N LEU A 73 -11.89 -7.97 -5.47
CA LEU A 73 -12.12 -7.68 -6.89
C LEU A 73 -12.05 -8.96 -7.75
N ALA A 74 -10.93 -9.69 -7.74
CA ALA A 74 -10.69 -10.79 -8.68
C ALA A 74 -11.17 -12.18 -8.22
N GLY A 75 -11.61 -12.32 -6.97
CA GLY A 75 -12.16 -13.58 -6.44
C GLY A 75 -11.09 -14.62 -6.11
N ASP A 76 -9.84 -14.23 -5.88
CA ASP A 76 -8.76 -15.16 -5.59
C ASP A 76 -8.83 -15.67 -4.13
N PRO A 77 -9.13 -16.96 -3.90
CA PRO A 77 -9.32 -17.51 -2.56
C PRO A 77 -8.03 -17.57 -1.74
N ARG A 78 -6.85 -17.43 -2.35
CA ARG A 78 -5.56 -17.40 -1.62
C ARG A 78 -5.49 -16.25 -0.63
N TYR A 79 -6.26 -15.19 -0.85
CA TYR A 79 -6.24 -13.96 -0.08
C TYR A 79 -7.54 -13.70 0.72
N ALA A 80 -8.37 -14.73 0.90
CA ALA A 80 -9.62 -14.60 1.64
C ALA A 80 -9.40 -14.32 3.14
N ASP A 81 -8.36 -14.92 3.73
CA ASP A 81 -8.08 -14.91 5.17
C ASP A 81 -6.79 -14.12 5.51
N VAL A 82 -6.49 -13.04 4.78
CA VAL A 82 -5.32 -12.22 5.11
C VAL A 82 -5.47 -11.57 6.48
N ASP A 83 -4.34 -11.40 7.18
CA ASP A 83 -4.29 -10.66 8.44
C ASP A 83 -4.00 -9.19 8.16
N PHE A 84 -4.94 -8.31 8.50
CA PHE A 84 -4.76 -6.86 8.41
C PHE A 84 -3.92 -6.27 9.55
N GLY A 85 -3.29 -7.11 10.36
CA GLY A 85 -2.34 -6.72 11.39
C GLY A 85 -1.14 -5.95 10.84
N MET A 86 -0.46 -5.24 11.74
CA MET A 86 0.81 -4.55 11.47
C MET A 86 2.00 -5.28 12.12
N GLN A 87 1.79 -6.51 12.58
CA GLN A 87 2.83 -7.29 13.25
C GLN A 87 3.61 -8.10 12.22
N VAL A 88 4.92 -7.90 12.20
CA VAL A 88 5.82 -8.67 11.33
C VAL A 88 6.53 -9.71 12.16
N ALA A 89 6.39 -10.98 11.79
CA ALA A 89 7.03 -12.07 12.51
C ALA A 89 8.56 -11.86 12.60
N PRO A 90 9.21 -12.21 13.72
CA PRO A 90 10.64 -11.94 13.92
C PRO A 90 11.58 -12.61 12.90
N ASP A 91 11.13 -13.70 12.30
CA ASP A 91 11.87 -14.50 11.30
C ASP A 91 11.67 -14.02 9.85
N ARG A 92 10.73 -13.11 9.60
CA ARG A 92 10.53 -12.49 8.27
C ARG A 92 11.39 -11.25 8.11
N GLY A 93 12.53 -11.33 7.42
CA GLY A 93 13.40 -10.18 7.17
C GLY A 93 12.72 -9.04 6.39
N ALA A 94 13.19 -7.81 6.59
CA ALA A 94 12.59 -6.62 5.98
C ALA A 94 12.57 -6.65 4.45
N ASP A 95 13.65 -7.13 3.84
CA ASP A 95 13.75 -7.28 2.38
C ASP A 95 12.64 -8.19 1.82
N GLN A 96 12.29 -9.25 2.54
CA GLN A 96 11.20 -10.15 2.14
C GLN A 96 9.85 -9.44 2.20
N VAL A 97 9.58 -8.68 3.27
CA VAL A 97 8.32 -7.94 3.42
C VAL A 97 8.19 -6.86 2.33
N ILE A 98 9.28 -6.16 2.02
CA ILE A 98 9.31 -5.14 0.95
C ILE A 98 9.14 -5.78 -0.43
N ALA A 99 9.79 -6.92 -0.68
CA ALA A 99 9.63 -7.67 -1.92
C ALA A 99 8.19 -8.18 -2.10
N ASP A 100 7.57 -8.67 -1.04
CA ASP A 100 6.18 -9.09 -1.02
C ASP A 100 5.23 -7.94 -1.35
N TYR A 101 5.47 -6.75 -0.80
CA TYR A 101 4.66 -5.58 -1.11
C TYR A 101 4.76 -5.22 -2.61
N ARG A 102 5.96 -5.24 -3.18
CA ARG A 102 6.16 -5.00 -4.62
C ARG A 102 5.47 -6.06 -5.47
N ALA A 103 5.51 -7.33 -5.06
CA ALA A 103 4.83 -8.41 -5.75
C ALA A 103 3.30 -8.25 -5.68
N ALA A 104 2.77 -7.90 -4.51
CA ALA A 104 1.34 -7.63 -4.33
C ALA A 104 0.88 -6.44 -5.19
N ILE A 105 1.65 -5.35 -5.24
CA ILE A 105 1.38 -4.23 -6.15
C ILE A 105 1.28 -4.70 -7.61
N ALA A 106 2.25 -5.50 -8.08
CA ALA A 106 2.26 -5.98 -9.46
C ALA A 106 1.06 -6.89 -9.79
N GLU A 107 0.66 -7.74 -8.84
CA GLU A 107 -0.53 -8.59 -8.96
C GLU A 107 -1.83 -7.77 -8.97
N SER A 108 -1.98 -6.81 -8.07
CA SER A 108 -3.09 -5.84 -8.07
C SER A 108 -3.20 -5.11 -9.41
N ASP A 109 -2.07 -4.66 -9.93
CA ASP A 109 -1.95 -3.98 -11.22
C ASP A 109 -2.38 -4.87 -12.40
N ALA A 110 -2.15 -6.17 -12.32
CA ALA A 110 -2.63 -7.13 -13.30
C ALA A 110 -4.16 -7.32 -13.19
N HIS A 111 -4.70 -7.43 -11.97
CA HIS A 111 -6.15 -7.52 -11.76
C HIS A 111 -6.90 -6.27 -12.24
N ILE A 112 -6.36 -5.08 -11.96
CA ILE A 112 -6.95 -3.81 -12.41
C ILE A 112 -6.99 -3.74 -13.94
N ARG A 113 -5.90 -4.12 -14.62
CA ARG A 113 -5.83 -4.09 -16.10
C ARG A 113 -6.66 -5.19 -16.77
N ALA A 114 -6.91 -6.29 -16.07
CA ALA A 114 -7.78 -7.36 -16.54
C ALA A 114 -9.28 -7.00 -16.43
N ALA A 115 -9.64 -6.02 -15.60
CA ALA A 115 -11.00 -5.55 -15.48
C ALA A 115 -11.41 -4.74 -16.73
N ASP A 116 -12.58 -5.05 -17.29
CA ASP A 116 -13.16 -4.36 -18.43
C ASP A 116 -13.83 -3.03 -18.03
N GLY A 117 -13.03 -2.12 -17.47
CA GLY A 117 -13.44 -0.79 -17.06
C GLY A 117 -13.77 -0.62 -15.58
N LEU A 118 -13.96 0.64 -15.20
CA LEU A 118 -14.08 1.07 -13.80
C LEU A 118 -15.39 0.65 -13.10
N ASP A 119 -16.40 0.25 -13.86
CA ASP A 119 -17.72 -0.15 -13.35
C ASP A 119 -17.86 -1.65 -13.11
N VAL A 120 -16.81 -2.44 -13.40
CA VAL A 120 -16.71 -3.86 -13.04
C VAL A 120 -16.95 -4.00 -11.53
N ARG A 121 -17.79 -4.97 -11.18
CA ARG A 121 -18.18 -5.23 -9.79
C ARG A 121 -17.22 -6.21 -9.12
N THR A 122 -17.03 -6.03 -7.81
CA THR A 122 -16.24 -6.93 -6.98
C THR A 122 -16.81 -8.34 -7.03
N SER A 123 -15.94 -9.35 -7.13
CA SER A 123 -16.32 -10.76 -7.10
C SER A 123 -16.94 -11.16 -5.76
N HIS A 124 -16.46 -10.55 -4.67
CA HIS A 124 -17.06 -10.68 -3.34
C HIS A 124 -17.71 -9.38 -2.88
N PRO A 125 -18.85 -9.45 -2.16
CA PRO A 125 -19.54 -8.27 -1.66
C PRO A 125 -18.73 -7.58 -0.55
N VAL A 126 -18.86 -6.27 -0.48
CA VAL A 126 -18.30 -5.41 0.56
C VAL A 126 -19.47 -4.83 1.33
N ALA A 127 -19.61 -5.18 2.62
CA ALA A 127 -20.79 -4.85 3.42
C ALA A 127 -22.10 -5.22 2.70
N ASP A 128 -22.23 -6.50 2.32
CA ASP A 128 -23.40 -7.11 1.68
C ASP A 128 -23.76 -6.62 0.26
N GLN A 129 -22.90 -5.84 -0.39
CA GLN A 129 -23.13 -5.37 -1.76
C GLN A 129 -21.87 -5.41 -2.64
N PRO A 130 -21.98 -5.79 -3.93
CA PRO A 130 -20.88 -5.65 -4.88
C PRO A 130 -20.58 -4.17 -5.18
N LEU A 131 -19.35 -3.75 -4.92
CA LEU A 131 -18.87 -2.39 -5.23
C LEU A 131 -18.13 -2.38 -6.56
N THR A 132 -17.87 -1.20 -7.12
CA THR A 132 -17.16 -1.08 -8.41
C THR A 132 -15.65 -1.05 -8.22
N LEU A 133 -14.87 -1.39 -9.25
CA LEU A 133 -13.43 -1.17 -9.29
C LEU A 133 -13.07 0.29 -8.97
N ARG A 134 -13.85 1.27 -9.46
CA ARG A 134 -13.69 2.69 -9.08
C ARG A 134 -13.69 2.89 -7.57
N TRP A 135 -14.61 2.24 -6.86
CA TRP A 135 -14.68 2.34 -5.41
C TRP A 135 -13.44 1.71 -4.76
N VAL A 136 -13.02 0.52 -5.22
CA VAL A 136 -11.84 -0.17 -4.68
C VAL A 136 -10.57 0.65 -4.87
N LEU A 137 -10.37 1.26 -6.05
CA LEU A 137 -9.25 2.16 -6.32
C LEU A 137 -9.26 3.39 -5.40
N ALA A 138 -10.42 4.01 -5.19
CA ALA A 138 -10.55 5.16 -4.30
C ALA A 138 -10.26 4.80 -2.84
N HIS A 139 -10.77 3.66 -2.39
CA HIS A 139 -10.51 3.11 -1.05
C HIS A 139 -9.02 2.85 -0.84
N MET A 140 -8.39 2.05 -1.72
CA MET A 140 -6.98 1.69 -1.61
C MET A 140 -6.03 2.88 -1.74
N THR A 141 -6.36 3.86 -2.58
CA THR A 141 -5.59 5.11 -2.66
C THR A 141 -5.67 5.87 -1.32
N SER A 142 -6.87 6.00 -0.75
CA SER A 142 -7.07 6.71 0.51
C SER A 142 -6.37 6.03 1.69
N GLU A 143 -6.43 4.71 1.74
CA GLU A 143 -5.74 3.88 2.74
C GLU A 143 -4.22 4.02 2.62
N THR A 144 -3.68 3.85 1.41
CA THR A 144 -2.23 3.96 1.15
C THR A 144 -1.70 5.36 1.48
N VAL A 145 -2.40 6.43 1.09
CA VAL A 145 -2.00 7.81 1.40
C VAL A 145 -2.02 8.07 2.91
N ARG A 146 -3.01 7.56 3.64
CA ARG A 146 -3.06 7.67 5.10
C ARG A 146 -1.82 7.03 5.73
N HIS A 147 -1.46 5.82 5.30
CA HIS A 147 -0.29 5.11 5.83
C HIS A 147 1.04 5.71 5.37
N ALA A 148 1.11 6.31 4.17
CA ALA A 148 2.27 7.10 3.75
C ALA A 148 2.53 8.29 4.69
N GLY A 149 1.47 9.00 5.11
CA GLY A 149 1.58 10.07 6.10
C GLY A 149 2.04 9.60 7.48
N HIS A 150 1.59 8.41 7.93
CA HIS A 150 2.14 7.80 9.15
C HIS A 150 3.63 7.45 8.99
N ALA A 151 4.00 6.91 7.83
CA ALA A 151 5.38 6.54 7.53
C ALA A 151 6.32 7.75 7.45
N ASP A 152 5.83 8.93 7.02
CA ASP A 152 6.60 10.18 7.09
C ASP A 152 7.00 10.53 8.52
N ILE A 153 6.06 10.47 9.48
CA ILE A 153 6.34 10.79 10.88
C ILE A 153 7.31 9.76 11.49
N LEU A 154 7.11 8.47 11.20
CA LEU A 154 8.01 7.44 11.69
C LEU A 154 9.42 7.60 11.10
N ARG A 155 9.54 7.91 9.81
CA ARG A 155 10.84 8.16 9.18
C ARG A 155 11.55 9.36 9.81
N GLU A 156 10.84 10.47 9.99
CA GLU A 156 11.40 11.66 10.65
C GLU A 156 11.91 11.35 12.06
N LEU A 157 11.21 10.51 12.83
CA LEU A 157 11.63 10.08 14.17
C LEU A 157 12.82 9.10 14.16
N ILE A 158 13.08 8.39 13.06
CA ILE A 158 14.20 7.43 12.94
C ILE A 158 15.52 8.17 12.66
N ASP A 159 15.55 9.00 11.62
CA ASP A 159 16.79 9.59 11.09
C ASP A 159 16.68 11.08 10.72
N GLY A 160 15.52 11.71 10.96
CA GLY A 160 15.27 13.11 10.62
C GLY A 160 15.00 13.38 9.14
N VAL A 161 14.92 12.34 8.28
CA VAL A 161 14.53 12.50 6.87
C VAL A 161 13.04 12.83 6.79
N THR A 162 12.69 13.80 5.94
CA THR A 162 11.30 14.27 5.78
C THR A 162 10.78 14.04 4.36
N GLY A 163 9.47 13.85 4.22
CA GLY A 163 8.78 13.61 2.94
C GLY A 163 7.83 14.71 2.46
N ARG A 164 7.88 15.89 3.08
CA ARG A 164 6.93 16.99 2.89
C ARG A 164 7.27 17.89 1.71
#